data_AF-A0A8H3DPZ0-F1
#
_entry.id   AF-A0A8H3DPZ0-F1
#
_cell.length_a   1.000
_cell.length_b   1.000
_cell.length_c   1.000
_cell.angle_alpha   90.00
_cell.angle_beta   90.00
_cell.angle_gamma   90.00
#
_symmetry.space_group_name_H-M   'P 1'
#
loop_
_entity.id
_entity.type
_entity.pdbx_description
1 polymer ?
#
loop_
_entity_poly.entity_id
_entity_poly.type
_entity_poly.pdbx_seq_one_letter_code
_entity_poly.pdbx_strand_id
1 'polypeptide(L)'
;MESFDIAVYLDEKYPAPKYPVVIPPGMRNIQKLATEYVMSVGMSFAPVILPYAALRPGFLDERGHEYYTRTRKAIAGKDLSEFMDSAAENWSKAKAKWEALGNSLNLGGEQGPFVMGRQMTFVDFALGCMLHGVQKYEGGQMILWKDMITWQDGLWATLWAEIAKVEGNSSEVVIP
;
A
#
# COMPACT_ATOMS: atom_id res chain seq x y z
N MET A 1 -11.80 -0.58 -14.10
CA MET A 1 -11.08 -1.87 -14.13
C MET A 1 -10.40 -1.97 -12.80
N GLU A 2 -10.90 -2.85 -11.95
CA GLU A 2 -10.47 -2.96 -10.56
C GLU A 2 -9.25 -3.90 -10.49
N SER A 3 -8.21 -3.51 -9.74
CA SER A 3 -6.97 -4.31 -9.60
C SER A 3 -7.24 -5.73 -9.07
N PHE A 4 -8.28 -5.88 -8.25
CA PHE A 4 -8.74 -7.17 -7.76
C PHE A 4 -9.20 -8.11 -8.89
N ASP A 5 -9.97 -7.61 -9.86
CA ASP A 5 -10.45 -8.41 -10.97
C ASP A 5 -9.32 -8.82 -11.92
N ILE A 6 -8.28 -7.99 -12.05
CA ILE A 6 -7.04 -8.36 -12.75
C ILE A 6 -6.37 -9.54 -12.03
N ALA A 7 -6.25 -9.49 -10.70
CA ALA A 7 -5.65 -10.58 -9.94
C ALA A 7 -6.44 -11.89 -10.06
N VAL A 8 -7.78 -11.82 -10.02
CA VAL A 8 -8.66 -12.99 -10.31
C VAL A 8 -8.37 -13.55 -11.69
N TYR A 9 -8.34 -12.69 -12.71
CA TYR A 9 -8.06 -13.13 -14.07
C TYR A 9 -6.68 -13.78 -14.19
N LEU A 10 -5.66 -13.24 -13.54
CA LEU A 10 -4.31 -13.79 -13.56
C LEU A 10 -4.25 -15.18 -12.89
N ASP A 11 -4.87 -15.35 -11.73
CA ASP A 11 -4.92 -16.66 -11.06
C ASP A 11 -5.70 -17.72 -11.87
N GLU A 12 -6.77 -17.32 -12.57
CA GLU A 12 -7.53 -18.20 -13.47
C GLU A 12 -6.73 -18.56 -14.73
N LYS A 13 -6.02 -17.58 -15.30
CA LYS A 13 -5.26 -17.76 -16.55
C LYS A 13 -3.94 -18.49 -16.34
N TYR A 14 -3.35 -18.34 -15.16
CA TYR A 14 -2.04 -18.86 -14.78
C TYR A 14 -2.16 -19.64 -13.45
N PRO A 15 -2.70 -20.87 -13.47
CA PRO A 15 -3.00 -21.60 -12.25
C PRO A 15 -1.77 -22.26 -11.60
N ALA A 16 -1.92 -22.58 -10.31
CA ALA A 16 -1.02 -23.45 -9.56
C ALA A 16 -0.93 -24.87 -10.17
N PRO A 17 0.18 -25.60 -9.93
CA PRO A 17 1.37 -25.20 -9.16
C PRO A 17 2.40 -24.41 -9.98
N LYS A 18 2.13 -24.18 -11.28
CA LYS A 18 3.09 -23.52 -12.18
C LYS A 18 3.32 -22.05 -11.81
N TYR A 19 2.28 -21.37 -11.32
CA TYR A 19 2.34 -19.99 -10.87
C TYR A 19 1.75 -19.86 -9.46
N PRO A 20 2.25 -18.92 -8.63
CA PRO A 20 1.68 -18.67 -7.32
C PRO A 20 0.26 -18.12 -7.44
N VAL A 21 -0.61 -18.50 -6.51
CA VAL A 21 -2.01 -18.04 -6.43
C VAL A 21 -2.12 -17.00 -5.32
N VAL A 22 -2.68 -15.84 -5.64
CA VAL A 22 -2.84 -14.72 -4.69
C VAL A 22 -4.27 -14.60 -4.15
N ILE A 23 -5.23 -15.29 -4.77
CA ILE A 23 -6.62 -15.43 -4.34
C ILE A 23 -6.90 -16.93 -4.19
N PRO A 24 -6.76 -17.49 -2.97
CA PRO A 24 -6.93 -18.92 -2.76
C PRO A 24 -8.34 -19.42 -3.16
N PRO A 25 -8.48 -20.69 -3.58
CA PRO A 25 -9.77 -21.27 -3.93
C PRO A 25 -10.81 -21.09 -2.82
N GLY A 26 -12.01 -20.63 -3.19
CA GLY A 26 -13.10 -20.34 -2.23
C GLY A 26 -12.96 -19.02 -1.46
N MET A 27 -11.85 -18.29 -1.61
CA MET A 27 -11.58 -17.07 -0.84
C MET A 27 -11.89 -15.77 -1.59
N ARG A 28 -12.36 -15.82 -2.84
CA ARG A 28 -12.58 -14.62 -3.68
C ARG A 28 -13.34 -13.50 -2.96
N ASN A 29 -14.51 -13.79 -2.40
CA ASN A 29 -15.33 -12.77 -1.74
C ASN A 29 -14.71 -12.26 -0.44
N ILE A 30 -14.05 -13.15 0.31
CA ILE A 30 -13.37 -12.80 1.57
C ILE A 30 -12.16 -11.90 1.29
N GLN A 31 -11.33 -12.27 0.31
CA GLN A 31 -10.20 -11.47 -0.16
C GLN A 31 -10.67 -10.10 -0.64
N LYS A 32 -11.77 -10.02 -1.41
CA LYS A 32 -12.32 -8.74 -1.87
C LYS A 32 -12.71 -7.83 -0.71
N LEU A 33 -13.52 -8.35 0.23
CA LEU A 33 -13.96 -7.58 1.40
C LEU A 33 -12.79 -7.17 2.29
N ALA A 34 -11.82 -8.07 2.48
CA ALA A 34 -10.61 -7.78 3.23
C ALA A 34 -9.79 -6.69 2.54
N THR A 35 -9.64 -6.73 1.20
CA THR A 35 -8.97 -5.69 0.43
C THR A 35 -9.66 -4.33 0.60
N GLU A 36 -10.99 -4.28 0.48
CA GLU A 36 -11.76 -3.04 0.67
C GLU A 36 -11.55 -2.48 2.08
N TYR A 37 -11.57 -3.34 3.10
CA TYR A 37 -11.30 -2.97 4.48
C TYR A 37 -9.88 -2.41 4.66
N VAL A 38 -8.84 -3.15 4.25
CA VAL A 38 -7.44 -2.68 4.42
C VAL A 38 -7.17 -1.40 3.64
N MET A 39 -7.75 -1.24 2.44
CA MET A 39 -7.60 -0.01 1.65
C MET A 39 -8.27 1.18 2.34
N SER A 40 -9.45 0.98 2.95
CA SER A 40 -10.14 2.04 3.69
C SER A 40 -9.32 2.55 4.88
N VAL A 41 -8.63 1.65 5.59
CA VAL A 41 -7.80 1.99 6.75
C VAL A 41 -6.44 2.54 6.30
N GLY A 42 -5.83 1.88 5.32
CA GLY A 42 -4.52 2.24 4.81
C GLY A 42 -4.48 3.67 4.29
N MET A 43 -5.56 4.13 3.66
CA MET A 43 -5.66 5.49 3.09
C MET A 43 -5.65 6.59 4.14
N SER A 44 -5.55 6.24 5.43
CA SER A 44 -5.32 7.19 6.52
C SER A 44 -4.05 8.03 6.37
N PHE A 45 -3.04 7.59 5.63
CA PHE A 45 -1.85 8.41 5.35
C PHE A 45 -2.06 9.46 4.26
N ALA A 46 -3.14 9.36 3.47
CA ALA A 46 -3.34 10.22 2.30
C ALA A 46 -3.17 11.72 2.56
N PRO A 47 -3.66 12.29 3.69
CA PRO A 47 -3.44 13.70 4.03
C PRO A 47 -1.97 14.09 4.21
N VAL A 48 -1.10 13.13 4.55
CA VAL A 48 0.33 13.35 4.79
C VAL A 48 1.14 13.09 3.51
N ILE A 49 0.84 12.00 2.80
CA ILE A 49 1.67 11.55 1.68
C ILE A 49 1.30 12.20 0.34
N LEU A 50 0.02 12.43 0.06
CA LEU A 50 -0.42 12.97 -1.23
C LEU A 50 0.10 14.39 -1.51
N PRO A 51 0.23 15.30 -0.52
CA PRO A 51 0.84 16.61 -0.76
C PRO A 51 2.25 16.54 -1.36
N TYR A 52 3.04 15.50 -1.07
CA TYR A 52 4.38 15.37 -1.63
C TYR A 52 4.38 15.30 -3.16
N ALA A 53 3.36 14.70 -3.79
CA ALA A 53 3.30 14.65 -5.25
C ALA A 53 3.03 16.03 -5.89
N ALA A 54 2.39 16.94 -5.15
CA ALA A 54 2.17 18.32 -5.59
C ALA A 54 3.33 19.25 -5.22
N LEU A 55 4.01 19.01 -4.10
CA LEU A 55 5.04 19.90 -3.55
C LEU A 55 6.46 19.55 -4.01
N ARG A 56 6.74 18.28 -4.31
CA ARG A 56 8.08 17.83 -4.67
C ARG A 56 8.36 18.12 -6.15
N PRO A 57 9.41 18.92 -6.46
CA PRO A 57 9.82 19.15 -7.85
C PRO A 57 10.13 17.82 -8.56
N GLY A 58 9.63 17.68 -9.79
CA GLY A 58 9.89 16.51 -10.62
C GLY A 58 9.23 15.21 -10.14
N PHE A 59 8.29 15.25 -9.20
CA PHE A 59 7.47 14.06 -8.87
C PHE A 59 6.59 13.66 -10.05
N LEU A 60 5.91 14.64 -10.62
CA LEU A 60 5.08 14.51 -11.80
C LEU A 60 5.68 15.39 -12.91
N ASP A 61 5.44 15.00 -14.16
CA ASP A 61 5.61 15.94 -15.26
C ASP A 61 4.61 17.11 -15.14
N GLU A 62 4.82 18.17 -15.93
CA GLU A 62 4.02 19.40 -15.83
C GLU A 62 2.50 19.15 -15.99
N ARG A 63 2.13 18.30 -16.95
CA ARG A 63 0.72 17.98 -17.22
C ARG A 63 0.12 17.14 -16.10
N GLY A 64 0.88 16.18 -15.59
CA GLY A 64 0.51 15.34 -14.46
C GLY A 64 0.33 16.16 -13.20
N HIS A 65 1.23 17.11 -12.95
CA HIS A 65 1.17 18.03 -11.81
C HIS A 65 -0.07 18.91 -11.83
N GLU A 66 -0.39 19.53 -12.98
CA GLU A 66 -1.62 20.32 -13.14
C GLU A 66 -2.85 19.48 -12.83
N TYR A 67 -2.97 18.33 -13.50
CA TYR A 67 -4.12 17.46 -13.35
C TYR A 67 -4.26 16.98 -11.91
N TYR A 68 -3.14 16.55 -11.29
CA TYR A 68 -3.12 16.08 -9.91
C TYR A 68 -3.56 17.19 -8.96
N THR A 69 -2.94 18.35 -9.01
CA THR A 69 -3.26 19.46 -8.12
C THR A 69 -4.72 19.89 -8.26
N ARG A 70 -5.22 20.06 -9.48
CA ARG A 70 -6.62 20.46 -9.75
C ARG A 70 -7.62 19.43 -9.23
N THR A 71 -7.41 18.15 -9.56
CA THR A 71 -8.36 17.09 -9.17
C THR A 71 -8.33 16.82 -7.67
N ARG A 72 -7.15 16.82 -7.04
CA ARG A 72 -7.05 16.55 -5.60
C ARG A 72 -7.55 17.72 -4.77
N LYS A 73 -7.37 18.97 -5.23
CA LYS A 73 -8.00 20.14 -4.62
C LYS A 73 -9.52 20.05 -4.65
N ALA A 74 -10.10 19.64 -5.78
CA ALA A 74 -11.56 19.45 -5.88
C ALA A 74 -12.09 18.36 -4.93
N ILE A 75 -11.34 17.26 -4.75
CA ILE A 75 -11.70 16.18 -3.82
C ILE A 75 -11.52 16.61 -2.36
N ALA A 76 -10.43 17.30 -2.05
CA ALA A 76 -10.07 17.70 -0.69
C ALA A 76 -10.82 18.94 -0.18
N GLY A 77 -11.40 19.74 -1.08
CA GLY A 77 -12.05 21.00 -0.78
C GLY A 77 -11.10 22.15 -0.44
N LYS A 78 -9.78 21.90 -0.43
CA LYS A 78 -8.72 22.87 -0.14
C LYS A 78 -7.42 22.49 -0.82
N ASP A 79 -6.42 23.37 -0.79
CA ASP A 79 -5.12 23.08 -1.40
C ASP A 79 -4.40 21.93 -0.66
N LEU A 80 -3.66 21.10 -1.41
CA LEU A 80 -2.93 19.98 -0.81
C LEU A 80 -1.82 20.47 0.14
N SER A 81 -1.24 21.64 -0.12
CA SER A 81 -0.23 22.24 0.75
C SER A 81 -0.77 22.53 2.15
N GLU A 82 -2.06 22.87 2.29
CA GLU A 82 -2.72 23.15 3.57
C GLU A 82 -2.88 21.92 4.47
N PHE A 83 -2.60 20.71 3.97
CA PHE A 83 -2.53 19.53 4.83
C PHE A 83 -1.21 19.44 5.60
N MET A 84 -0.15 20.12 5.12
CA MET A 84 1.17 20.09 5.75
C MET A 84 1.15 20.71 7.16
N ASP A 85 0.28 21.71 7.39
CA ASP A 85 0.09 22.33 8.71
C ASP A 85 -0.36 21.33 9.79
N SER A 86 -1.02 20.25 9.37
CA SER A 86 -1.53 19.18 10.24
C SER A 86 -0.85 17.84 9.99
N ALA A 87 0.28 17.81 9.27
CA ALA A 87 0.94 16.57 8.86
C ALA A 87 1.34 15.68 10.05
N ALA A 88 1.90 16.26 11.11
CA ALA A 88 2.30 15.52 12.31
C ALA A 88 1.10 14.89 13.04
N GLU A 89 -0.01 15.63 13.16
CA GLU A 89 -1.23 15.12 13.79
C GLU A 89 -1.87 14.02 12.94
N ASN A 90 -1.97 14.21 11.62
CA ASN A 90 -2.51 13.23 10.69
C ASN A 90 -1.65 11.96 10.65
N TRP A 91 -0.32 12.11 10.74
CA TRP A 91 0.60 10.98 10.81
C TRP A 91 0.40 10.16 12.09
N SER A 92 0.26 10.81 13.25
CA SER A 92 -0.06 10.14 14.51
C SER A 92 -1.41 9.41 14.47
N LYS A 93 -2.45 10.03 13.89
CA LYS A 93 -3.75 9.39 13.68
C LYS A 93 -3.65 8.17 12.76
N ALA A 94 -2.84 8.27 11.71
CA ALA A 94 -2.64 7.18 10.78
C ALA A 94 -1.86 6.03 11.42
N LYS A 95 -0.84 6.33 12.25
CA LYS A 95 -0.16 5.34 13.10
C LYS A 95 -1.13 4.54 13.94
N ALA A 96 -1.99 5.21 14.71
CA ALA A 96 -2.97 4.52 15.55
C ALA A 96 -3.93 3.61 14.75
N LYS A 97 -4.34 4.06 13.55
CA LYS A 97 -5.19 3.27 12.65
C LYS A 97 -4.47 2.04 12.08
N TRP A 98 -3.20 2.19 11.70
CA TRP A 98 -2.38 1.08 11.23
C TRP A 98 -2.07 0.10 12.35
N GLU A 99 -1.74 0.57 13.54
CA GLU A 99 -1.55 -0.31 14.71
C GLU A 99 -2.83 -1.12 15.01
N ALA A 100 -3.99 -0.46 14.97
CA ALA A 100 -5.28 -1.15 15.09
C ALA A 100 -5.53 -2.16 13.96
N LEU A 101 -5.10 -1.86 12.73
CA LEU A 101 -5.19 -2.76 11.58
C LEU A 101 -4.34 -4.01 11.76
N GLY A 102 -3.06 -3.83 12.12
CA GLY A 102 -2.14 -4.93 12.37
C GLY A 102 -2.65 -5.87 13.46
N ASN A 103 -3.21 -5.31 14.54
CA ASN A 103 -3.85 -6.07 15.61
C ASN A 103 -5.11 -6.81 15.12
N SER A 104 -5.98 -6.14 14.35
CA SER A 104 -7.23 -6.73 13.86
C SER A 104 -7.01 -7.88 12.90
N LEU A 105 -5.94 -7.81 12.10
CA LEU A 105 -5.55 -8.85 11.15
C LEU A 105 -4.68 -9.93 11.81
N ASN A 106 -4.27 -9.74 13.07
CA ASN A 106 -3.34 -10.61 13.78
C ASN A 106 -2.07 -10.91 12.95
N LEU A 107 -1.53 -9.87 12.30
CA LEU A 107 -0.34 -9.99 11.46
C LEU A 107 0.91 -10.30 12.30
N GLY A 108 1.86 -11.03 11.72
CA GLY A 108 3.15 -11.29 12.37
C GLY A 108 3.13 -12.37 13.46
N GLY A 109 2.12 -13.24 13.49
CA GLY A 109 2.07 -14.38 14.39
C GLY A 109 2.99 -15.55 13.99
N GLU A 110 3.01 -16.62 14.80
CA GLU A 110 3.84 -17.82 14.58
C GLU A 110 3.62 -18.48 13.20
N GLN A 111 2.45 -18.23 12.60
CA GLN A 111 2.08 -18.75 11.29
C GLN A 111 2.67 -17.96 10.13
N GLY A 112 3.33 -16.82 10.35
CA GLY A 112 3.97 -16.01 9.31
C GLY A 112 3.47 -14.57 9.24
N PRO A 113 4.10 -13.73 8.39
CA PRO A 113 3.88 -12.29 8.39
C PRO A 113 2.61 -11.84 7.64
N PHE A 114 1.89 -12.75 6.98
CA PHE A 114 0.78 -12.41 6.09
C PHE A 114 -0.58 -12.66 6.72
N VAL A 115 -1.63 -12.10 6.10
CA VAL A 115 -3.03 -12.28 6.53
C VAL A 115 -3.45 -13.75 6.58
N MET A 116 -2.90 -14.60 5.71
CA MET A 116 -3.10 -16.04 5.72
C MET A 116 -1.89 -16.82 6.26
N GLY A 117 -1.12 -16.22 7.17
CA GLY A 117 0.06 -16.82 7.79
C GLY A 117 1.28 -16.83 6.85
N ARG A 118 1.62 -18.00 6.28
CA ARG A 118 2.80 -18.15 5.39
C ARG A 118 2.48 -17.85 3.93
N GLN A 119 1.20 -17.87 3.56
CA GLN A 119 0.79 -17.62 2.18
C GLN A 119 0.52 -16.13 1.98
N MET A 120 1.26 -15.52 1.06
CA MET A 120 0.99 -14.17 0.58
C MET A 120 -0.25 -14.18 -0.32
N THR A 121 -1.11 -13.19 -0.14
CA THR A 121 -2.37 -13.05 -0.85
C THR A 121 -2.57 -11.64 -1.41
N PHE A 122 -3.62 -11.43 -2.18
CA PHE A 122 -3.92 -10.12 -2.76
C PHE A 122 -4.08 -9.02 -1.70
N VAL A 123 -4.62 -9.35 -0.52
CA VAL A 123 -4.71 -8.41 0.61
C VAL A 123 -3.32 -7.96 1.07
N ASP A 124 -2.34 -8.85 1.11
CA ASP A 124 -0.96 -8.53 1.49
C ASP A 124 -0.31 -7.61 0.45
N PHE A 125 -0.56 -7.83 -0.84
CA PHE A 125 -0.12 -6.91 -1.89
C PHE A 125 -0.78 -5.53 -1.80
N ALA A 126 -2.05 -5.46 -1.41
CA ALA A 126 -2.72 -4.19 -1.16
C ALA A 126 -2.06 -3.42 0.00
N LEU A 127 -1.73 -4.09 1.11
CA LEU A 127 -0.95 -3.52 2.20
C LEU A 127 0.44 -3.07 1.73
N GLY A 128 1.14 -3.92 0.98
CA GLY A 128 2.46 -3.61 0.40
C GLY A 128 2.45 -2.39 -0.50
N CYS A 129 1.43 -2.22 -1.34
CA CYS A 129 1.25 -1.04 -2.18
C CYS A 129 1.19 0.26 -1.35
N MET A 130 0.49 0.22 -0.22
CA MET A 130 0.36 1.38 0.67
C MET A 130 1.68 1.71 1.38
N LEU A 131 2.39 0.68 1.84
CA LEU A 131 3.71 0.82 2.44
C LEU A 131 4.73 1.40 1.44
N HIS A 132 4.74 0.87 0.22
CA HIS A 132 5.55 1.35 -0.88
C HIS A 132 5.19 2.78 -1.28
N GLY A 133 3.91 3.14 -1.20
CA GLY A 133 3.42 4.50 -1.39
C GLY A 133 4.13 5.48 -0.46
N VAL A 134 4.17 5.22 0.86
CA VAL A 134 4.87 6.09 1.82
C VAL A 134 6.32 6.32 1.39
N GLN A 135 7.03 5.27 0.99
CA GLN A 135 8.42 5.37 0.50
C GLN A 135 8.57 6.27 -0.73
N LYS A 136 7.75 6.04 -1.76
CA LYS A 136 7.89 6.72 -3.06
C LYS A 136 7.42 8.17 -3.01
N TYR A 137 6.36 8.43 -2.25
CA TYR A 137 5.82 9.78 -2.06
C TYR A 137 6.80 10.67 -1.29
N GLU A 138 7.25 10.21 -0.12
CA GLU A 138 8.15 11.00 0.73
C GLU A 138 9.49 11.28 0.02
N GLY A 139 10.18 10.21 -0.42
CA GLY A 139 11.53 10.34 -0.96
C GLY A 139 12.52 10.99 0.01
N GLY A 140 13.64 11.47 -0.52
CA GLY A 140 14.62 12.26 0.24
C GLY A 140 15.14 11.53 1.49
N GLN A 141 14.95 12.13 2.66
CA GLN A 141 15.47 11.62 3.95
C GLN A 141 14.67 10.43 4.52
N MET A 142 13.48 10.14 3.96
CA MET A 142 12.64 8.99 4.33
C MET A 142 12.29 8.97 5.82
N ILE A 143 11.92 10.12 6.41
CA ILE A 143 11.60 10.28 7.83
C ILE A 143 10.34 9.47 8.20
N LEU A 144 9.24 9.66 7.46
CA LEU A 144 7.97 8.95 7.65
C LEU A 144 8.16 7.46 7.44
N TRP A 145 8.89 7.07 6.39
CA TRP A 145 9.20 5.65 6.17
C TRP A 145 10.01 5.05 7.32
N LYS A 146 11.08 5.72 7.77
CA LYS A 146 11.93 5.26 8.88
C LYS A 146 11.16 5.15 10.20
N ASP A 147 10.18 6.02 10.43
CA ASP A 147 9.27 5.89 11.57
C ASP A 147 8.33 4.69 11.39
N MET A 148 7.64 4.58 10.25
CA MET A 148 6.64 3.54 10.01
C MET A 148 7.17 2.12 10.16
N ILE A 149 8.40 1.86 9.69
CA ILE A 149 9.04 0.54 9.82
C ILE A 149 9.38 0.15 11.26
N THR A 150 9.27 1.06 12.24
CA THR A 150 9.45 0.74 13.66
C THR A 150 8.15 0.36 14.35
N TRP A 151 6.99 0.58 13.73
CA TRP A 151 5.71 0.37 14.38
C TRP A 151 5.42 -1.11 14.61
N GLN A 152 4.75 -1.40 15.73
CA GLN A 152 4.44 -2.76 16.19
C GLN A 152 5.66 -3.68 16.12
N ASP A 153 6.75 -3.25 16.73
CA ASP A 153 8.01 -3.99 16.80
C ASP A 153 8.56 -4.43 15.42
N GLY A 154 8.33 -3.61 14.40
CA GLY A 154 8.81 -3.85 13.04
C GLY A 154 7.92 -4.76 12.19
N LEU A 155 6.65 -4.94 12.57
CA LEU A 155 5.67 -5.73 11.82
C LEU A 155 5.60 -5.31 10.35
N TRP A 156 5.42 -4.01 10.08
CA TRP A 156 5.29 -3.49 8.71
C TRP A 156 6.58 -3.58 7.91
N ALA A 157 7.73 -3.48 8.58
CA ALA A 157 9.03 -3.69 7.96
C ALA A 157 9.17 -5.15 7.47
N THR A 158 8.75 -6.10 8.30
CA THR A 158 8.80 -7.53 7.99
C THR A 158 7.87 -7.86 6.82
N LEU A 159 6.63 -7.38 6.85
CA LEU A 159 5.67 -7.58 5.76
C LEU A 159 6.20 -7.01 4.44
N TRP A 160 6.70 -5.76 4.46
CA TRP A 160 7.27 -5.14 3.27
C TRP A 160 8.50 -5.89 2.73
N ALA A 161 9.38 -6.36 3.62
CA ALA A 161 10.59 -7.07 3.21
C ALA A 161 10.28 -8.32 2.38
N GLU A 162 9.22 -9.07 2.73
CA GLU A 162 8.82 -10.24 1.93
C GLU A 162 8.19 -9.85 0.59
N ILE A 163 7.40 -8.78 0.54
CA ILE A 163 6.81 -8.28 -0.72
C ILE A 163 7.90 -7.74 -1.66
N ALA A 164 8.87 -7.00 -1.12
CA ALA A 164 10.00 -6.46 -1.88
C ALA A 164 10.87 -7.57 -2.49
N LYS A 165 10.98 -8.75 -1.86
CA LYS A 165 11.64 -9.92 -2.47
C LYS A 165 10.90 -10.39 -3.72
N VAL A 166 9.56 -10.39 -3.70
CA VAL A 166 8.76 -10.77 -4.88
C VAL A 166 8.96 -9.75 -6.00
N GLU A 167 8.94 -8.46 -5.69
CA GLU A 167 9.22 -7.39 -6.66
C GLU A 167 10.63 -7.54 -7.27
N GLY A 168 11.65 -7.71 -6.43
CA GLY A 168 13.04 -7.84 -6.88
C GLY A 168 13.35 -9.12 -7.68
N ASN A 169 12.59 -10.19 -7.44
CA ASN A 169 12.70 -11.45 -8.19
C ASN A 169 11.79 -11.48 -9.43
N SER A 170 10.93 -10.48 -9.62
CA SER A 170 10.10 -10.39 -10.81
C SER A 170 10.97 -9.96 -11.99
N SER A 171 11.00 -10.77 -13.03
CA SER A 171 11.71 -10.43 -14.26
C SER A 171 10.87 -9.44 -15.05
N GLU A 172 11.49 -8.37 -15.57
CA GLU A 172 10.88 -7.63 -16.67
C GLU A 172 10.59 -8.61 -17.80
N VAL A 173 9.40 -8.51 -18.40
CA VAL A 173 9.12 -9.22 -19.64
C VAL A 173 10.02 -8.61 -20.71
N VAL A 174 11.13 -9.28 -21.02
CA VAL A 174 11.93 -8.96 -22.19
C VAL A 174 11.09 -9.34 -23.40
N ILE A 175 10.42 -8.35 -23.98
CA ILE A 175 9.67 -8.53 -25.22
C ILE A 175 10.72 -8.80 -26.32
N PRO A 176 10.66 -9.94 -27.03
CA PRO A 176 11.58 -10.26 -28.12
C PRO A 176 11.51 -9.25 -29.28
#